data_AF-W6RNZ6-F1
#
_entry.id   AF-W6RNZ6-F1
#
_cell.length_a   1.000
_cell.length_b   1.000
_cell.length_c   1.000
_cell.angle_alpha   90.00
_cell.angle_beta   90.00
_cell.angle_gamma   90.00
#
_symmetry.space_group_name_H-M   'P 1'
#
loop_
_entity.id
_entity.type
_entity.pdbx_description
1 polymer ?
#
loop_
_entity_poly.entity_id
_entity_poly.type
_entity_poly.pdbx_seq_one_letter_code
_entity_poly.pdbx_strand_id
1 'polypeptide(L)'
;MNADMIAAWAVENGFHAIDSRNYRRHDNTGVITIEIKRMSFLLIDERQGLRPRLVSRLFKDISLTSGSGRLQGLLLDRNPNH
;
A
#
# COMPACT_ATOMS: atom_id res chain seq x y z
N MET A 1 13.71 -1.40 2.79
CA MET A 1 12.52 -1.84 2.00
C MET A 1 12.94 -2.03 0.55
N ASN A 2 12.31 -2.90 -0.23
CA ASN A 2 12.48 -3.01 -1.68
C ASN A 2 11.17 -3.46 -2.36
N ALA A 3 11.18 -3.61 -3.68
CA ALA A 3 10.01 -4.03 -4.46
C ALA A 3 9.44 -5.38 -4.00
N ASP A 4 10.29 -6.39 -3.80
CA ASP A 4 9.87 -7.74 -3.42
C ASP A 4 9.23 -7.75 -2.02
N MET A 5 9.75 -6.95 -1.09
CA MET A 5 9.16 -6.79 0.25
C MET A 5 7.77 -6.14 0.20
N ILE A 6 7.55 -5.18 -0.71
CA ILE A 6 6.23 -4.55 -0.90
C ILE A 6 5.26 -5.55 -1.56
N ALA A 7 5.73 -6.31 -2.55
CA ALA A 7 4.95 -7.36 -3.19
C ALA A 7 4.53 -8.45 -2.20
N ALA A 8 5.46 -8.96 -1.40
CA ALA A 8 5.19 -9.94 -0.35
C ALA A 8 4.16 -9.41 0.65
N TRP A 9 4.35 -8.18 1.13
CA TRP A 9 3.38 -7.54 2.02
C TRP A 9 2.00 -7.41 1.37
N ALA A 10 1.92 -7.02 0.10
CA ALA A 10 0.64 -6.88 -0.60
C ALA A 10 -0.11 -8.21 -0.64
N VAL A 11 0.58 -9.30 -0.99
CA VAL A 11 0.00 -10.66 -1.01
C VAL A 11 -0.45 -11.08 0.40
N GLU A 12 0.38 -10.89 1.42
CA GLU A 12 0.04 -11.19 2.82
C GLU A 12 -1.19 -10.41 3.31
N ASN A 13 -1.49 -9.25 2.72
CA ASN A 13 -2.60 -8.38 3.10
C ASN A 13 -3.82 -8.49 2.17
N GLY A 14 -3.89 -9.56 1.37
CA GLY A 14 -5.03 -9.89 0.52
C GLY A 14 -5.13 -9.06 -0.76
N PHE A 15 -4.03 -8.44 -1.22
CA PHE A 15 -3.98 -7.88 -2.55
C PHE A 15 -3.65 -8.96 -3.57
N HIS A 16 -4.32 -8.92 -4.72
CA HIS A 16 -4.08 -9.79 -5.85
C HIS A 16 -3.24 -9.07 -6.90
N ALA A 17 -2.25 -9.75 -7.47
CA ALA A 17 -1.48 -9.21 -8.58
C ALA A 17 -2.36 -9.09 -9.83
N ILE A 18 -2.41 -7.88 -10.41
CA ILE A 18 -3.00 -7.62 -11.74
C ILE A 18 -1.91 -7.79 -12.80
N ASP A 19 -0.70 -7.34 -12.49
CA ASP A 19 0.51 -7.56 -13.27
C ASP A 19 1.73 -7.69 -12.34
N SER A 20 2.93 -7.79 -12.92
CA SER A 20 4.19 -7.94 -12.17
C SER A 20 4.48 -6.85 -11.13
N ARG A 21 3.81 -5.70 -11.20
CA ARG A 21 4.05 -4.52 -10.37
C ARG A 21 2.79 -3.92 -9.76
N ASN A 22 1.61 -4.31 -10.23
CA ASN A 22 0.34 -3.79 -9.75
C ASN A 22 -0.39 -4.84 -8.94
N TYR A 23 -0.76 -4.47 -7.72
CA TYR A 23 -1.49 -5.30 -6.77
C TYR A 23 -2.78 -4.58 -6.41
N ARG A 24 -3.92 -5.26 -6.42
CA ARG A 24 -5.21 -4.67 -6.11
C ARG A 24 -5.96 -5.51 -5.11
N ARG A 25 -6.60 -4.83 -4.16
CA ARG A 25 -7.53 -5.41 -3.20
C ARG A 25 -8.88 -4.73 -3.36
N HIS A 26 -9.92 -5.53 -3.41
CA HIS A 26 -11.30 -5.08 -3.30
C HIS A 26 -11.79 -5.39 -1.89
N ASP A 27 -12.38 -4.40 -1.21
CA ASP A 27 -13.08 -4.61 0.05
C ASP A 27 -14.49 -4.00 -0.03
N ASN A 28 -15.31 -4.22 1.00
CA ASN A 28 -16.69 -3.70 1.07
C ASN A 28 -16.77 -2.17 0.98
N THR A 29 -15.65 -1.48 1.19
CA THR A 29 -15.57 -0.02 1.16
C THR A 29 -15.00 0.49 -0.15
N GLY A 30 -14.47 -0.33 -1.04
CA GLY A 30 -14.03 0.04 -2.39
C GLY A 30 -12.72 -0.63 -2.81
N VAL A 31 -11.89 0.09 -3.56
CA VAL A 31 -10.69 -0.49 -4.20
C VAL A 31 -9.43 0.16 -3.66
N ILE A 32 -8.42 -0.65 -3.36
CA ILE A 32 -7.07 -0.17 -3.09
C ILE A 32 -6.12 -0.82 -4.09
N THR A 33 -5.30 0.00 -4.75
CA THR A 33 -4.25 -0.44 -5.68
C THR A 33 -2.87 -0.03 -5.16
N ILE A 34 -1.89 -0.91 -5.27
CA ILE A 34 -0.48 -0.67 -5.02
C ILE A 34 0.27 -0.86 -6.32
N GLU A 35 0.96 0.17 -6.76
CA GLU A 35 1.81 0.15 -7.94
C GLU A 35 3.28 0.26 -7.52
N ILE A 36 4.05 -0.78 -7.76
CA ILE A 36 5.47 -0.87 -7.41
C ILE A 36 6.30 -0.29 -8.56
N LYS A 37 7.06 0.76 -8.27
CA LYS A 37 8.01 1.38 -9.20
C LYS A 37 9.43 0.96 -8.83
N ARG A 38 10.41 1.39 -9.63
CA ARG A 38 11.81 0.99 -9.49
C ARG A 38 12.42 1.32 -8.11
N MET A 39 12.06 2.47 -7.53
CA MET A 39 12.65 2.98 -6.27
C MET A 39 11.60 3.39 -5.24
N SER A 40 10.33 3.15 -5.54
CA SER A 40 9.19 3.65 -4.79
C SER A 40 7.97 2.79 -5.03
N PHE A 41 6.90 3.07 -4.31
CA PHE A 41 5.57 2.57 -4.63
C PHE A 41 4.56 3.72 -4.58
N LEU A 42 3.43 3.51 -5.25
CA LEU A 42 2.25 4.35 -5.20
C LEU A 42 1.08 3.54 -4.64
N LEU A 43 0.43 4.04 -3.61
CA LEU A 43 -0.86 3.55 -3.12
C LEU A 43 -1.97 4.44 -3.68
N ILE A 44 -2.99 3.82 -4.22
CA ILE A 44 -4.21 4.46 -4.69
C ILE A 44 -5.36 3.87 -3.87
N ASP A 45 -5.94 4.68 -2.99
CA ASP A 45 -7.12 4.30 -2.20
C ASP A 45 -8.36 4.99 -2.82
N GLU A 46 -9.23 4.19 -3.42
CA GLU A 46 -10.47 4.59 -4.10
C GLU A 46 -11.71 4.11 -3.33
N ARG A 47 -11.63 4.03 -1.99
CA ARG A 47 -12.77 3.68 -1.15
C ARG A 47 -13.93 4.69 -1.30
N GLN A 48 -15.14 4.16 -1.38
CA GLN A 48 -16.39 4.89 -1.60
C GLN A 48 -16.64 5.97 -0.54
N GLY A 49 -17.25 7.06 -0.97
CA GLY A 49 -17.57 8.21 -0.12
C GLY A 49 -16.39 9.14 0.18
N LEU A 50 -15.19 8.82 -0.33
CA LEU A 50 -13.99 9.65 -0.21
C LEU A 50 -13.43 10.02 -1.59
N ARG A 51 -12.71 11.14 -1.66
CA ARG A 51 -11.88 11.44 -2.84
C ARG A 51 -10.74 10.42 -2.91
N PRO A 52 -10.39 9.90 -4.09
CA PRO A 52 -9.26 9.01 -4.24
C PRO A 52 -8.00 9.60 -3.59
N ARG A 53 -7.36 8.83 -2.72
CA ARG A 53 -6.13 9.24 -2.04
C ARG A 53 -4.93 8.57 -2.69
N LEU A 54 -3.93 9.37 -3.00
CA LEU A 54 -2.67 8.94 -3.58
C LEU A 54 -1.54 9.10 -2.56
N VAL A 55 -0.80 8.04 -2.27
CA VAL A 55 0.38 8.08 -1.39
C VAL A 55 1.57 7.48 -2.10
N SER A 56 2.61 8.28 -2.32
CA SER A 56 3.88 7.84 -2.91
C SER A 56 4.99 7.87 -1.86
N ARG A 57 5.79 6.80 -1.80
CA ARG A 57 6.94 6.69 -0.87
C ARG A 57 8.13 6.02 -1.54
N LEU A 58 9.32 6.58 -1.35
CA LEU A 58 10.57 5.94 -1.76
C LEU A 58 10.90 4.80 -0.80
N PHE A 59 11.51 3.74 -1.32
CA PHE A 59 11.88 2.59 -0.49
C PHE A 59 12.87 2.92 0.63
N LYS A 60 13.77 3.87 0.37
CA LYS A 60 14.77 4.33 1.34
C LYS A 60 14.17 5.06 2.54
N ASP A 61 12.98 5.63 2.37
CA ASP A 61 12.30 6.42 3.41
C ASP A 61 11.44 5.53 4.33
N ILE A 62 11.40 4.23 4.08
CA ILE A 62 10.62 3.25 4.85
C ILE A 62 11.55 2.49 5.79
N SER A 63 11.52 2.85 7.07
CA SER A 63 12.32 2.15 8.09
C SER A 63 11.81 0.73 8.33
N LEU A 64 12.71 -0.25 8.32
CA LEU A 64 12.45 -1.68 8.49
C LEU A 64 12.19 -2.12 9.94
N THR A 65 12.08 -1.18 10.88
CA THR A 65 12.28 -1.48 12.31
C THR A 65 11.20 -2.34 12.97
N SER A 66 10.05 -2.59 12.35
CA SER A 66 9.09 -3.61 12.82
C SER A 66 8.06 -3.96 11.72
N GLY A 67 8.30 -5.05 10.98
CA GLY A 67 7.31 -5.87 10.28
C GLY A 67 6.21 -5.20 9.43
N SER A 68 5.29 -6.02 8.92
CA SER A 68 4.13 -5.61 8.11
C SER A 68 3.25 -4.53 8.76
N GLY A 69 3.32 -4.38 10.09
CA GLY A 69 2.53 -3.43 10.88
C GLY A 69 2.82 -1.95 10.59
N ARG A 70 4.05 -1.56 10.26
CA ARG A 70 4.34 -0.15 9.92
C ARG A 70 3.85 0.24 8.52
N LEU A 71 3.87 -0.68 7.56
CA LEU A 71 3.23 -0.45 6.27
C LEU A 71 1.73 -0.28 6.43
N GLN A 72 1.12 -1.07 7.31
CA GLN A 72 -0.29 -0.90 7.66
C GLN A 72 -0.55 0.49 8.24
N GLY A 73 0.27 0.97 9.18
CA GLY A 73 0.19 2.33 9.72
C GLY A 73 0.44 3.44 8.69
N LEU A 74 1.38 3.26 7.75
CA LEU A 74 1.67 4.23 6.68
C LEU A 74 0.56 4.32 5.62
N LEU A 75 -0.14 3.20 5.37
CA LEU A 75 -1.11 3.06 4.26
C LEU A 75 -2.57 3.16 4.72
N LEU A 76 -2.86 2.77 5.97
CA LEU A 76 -4.19 2.84 6.58
C LEU A 76 -4.32 3.99 7.58
N ASP A 77 -3.39 4.95 7.60
CA ASP A 77 -3.47 6.14 8.45
C ASP A 77 -4.75 6.93 8.13
N ARG A 78 -5.81 6.51 8.81
CA ARG A 78 -7.15 7.07 8.81
C ARG A 78 -7.20 7.92 10.07
N ASN A 79 -6.58 9.11 9.99
CA ASN A 79 -6.66 10.22 10.96
C ASN A 79 -5.69 10.13 12.17
N PRO A 80 -4.92 11.20 12.49
CA PRO A 80 -3.96 11.24 13.62
C PRO A 80 -4.62 11.46 15.01
N ASN A 81 -5.89 11.16 15.19
CA ASN A 81 -6.60 11.45 16.44
C ASN A 81 -7.23 10.18 17.02
N HIS A 82 -6.43 9.44 17.78
CA HIS A 82 -6.90 8.78 19.01
C HIS A 82 -5.74 8.44 19.95
#